data_AF-A0A7Z7INH5-F1
#
_entry.id   AF-A0A7Z7INH5-F1
#
_cell.length_a   1.000
_cell.length_b   1.000
_cell.length_c   1.000
_cell.angle_alpha   90.00
_cell.angle_beta   90.00
_cell.angle_gamma   90.00
#
_symmetry.space_group_name_H-M   'P 1'
#
loop_
_entity.id
_entity.type
_entity.pdbx_description
1 polymer ?
#
loop_
_entity_poly.entity_id
_entity_poly.type
_entity_poly.pdbx_seq_one_letter_code
_entity_poly.pdbx_strand_id
1 'polypeptide(L)'
;MPVRATLAVIGGALLVSCIPLIVLLPEAGIPALLVSFRLLAVEIDWAARAYAWTDWRFTQMRDWFHRQSGLVRAAILTGLLLVAAALVWWLVYELV
;
A
#
# COMPACT_ATOMS: atom_id res chain seq x y z
N MET A 1 27.89 -6.23 8.89
CA MET A 1 27.01 -6.20 10.08
C MET A 1 26.19 -4.91 10.21
N PRO A 2 26.75 -3.68 10.19
CA PRO A 2 25.96 -2.47 10.46
C PRO A 2 24.90 -2.19 9.38
N VAL A 3 25.25 -2.38 8.10
CA VAL A 3 24.34 -2.15 6.96
C VAL A 3 23.07 -3.00 7.05
N ARG A 4 23.18 -4.26 7.47
CA ARG A 4 22.05 -5.19 7.62
C ARG A 4 21.09 -4.75 8.72
N ALA A 5 21.63 -4.33 9.86
CA ALA A 5 20.84 -3.79 10.97
C ALA A 5 20.14 -2.48 10.56
N THR A 6 20.82 -1.59 9.84
CA THR A 6 20.22 -0.36 9.31
C THR A 6 19.06 -0.65 8.34
N LEU A 7 19.21 -1.63 7.45
CA LEU A 7 18.16 -2.04 6.52
C LEU A 7 16.94 -2.61 7.24
N ALA A 8 17.14 -3.41 8.29
CA ALA A 8 16.04 -3.95 9.10
C ALA A 8 15.26 -2.84 9.82
N VAL A 9 15.96 -1.87 10.40
CA VAL A 9 15.33 -0.72 11.07
C VAL A 9 14.57 0.15 10.07
N ILE A 10 15.17 0.47 8.92
CA ILE A 10 14.52 1.26 7.87
C ILE A 10 13.30 0.53 7.31
N GLY A 11 13.45 -0.76 6.97
CA GLY A 11 12.35 -1.57 6.45
C GLY A 11 11.20 -1.72 7.45
N GLY A 12 11.51 -1.89 8.74
CA GLY A 12 10.50 -1.92 9.80
C GLY A 12 9.78 -0.59 9.99
N ALA A 13 10.51 0.53 10.02
CA ALA A 13 9.93 1.86 10.13
C ALA A 13 9.03 2.19 8.93
N LEU A 14 9.48 1.83 7.72
CA LEU A 14 8.71 2.02 6.48
C LEU A 14 7.46 1.14 6.48
N LEU A 15 7.53 -0.09 6.99
CA LEU A 15 6.37 -0.97 7.12
C LEU A 15 5.28 -0.37 8.02
N VAL A 16 5.68 0.22 9.15
CA VAL A 16 4.75 0.88 10.07
C VAL A 16 4.13 2.13 9.43
N SER A 17 4.93 2.94 8.73
CA SER A 17 4.42 4.15 8.06
C SER A 17 3.51 3.83 6.87
N CYS A 18 3.60 2.64 6.28
CA CYS A 18 2.67 2.19 5.25
C CYS A 18 1.22 2.06 5.75
N ILE A 19 0.99 1.81 7.04
CA ILE A 19 -0.37 1.67 7.59
C ILE A 19 -1.19 2.96 7.38
N PRO A 20 -0.76 4.14 7.86
CA PRO A 20 -1.47 5.38 7.59
C PRO A 20 -1.39 5.79 6.10
N LEU A 21 -0.31 5.45 5.40
CA LEU A 21 -0.16 5.75 3.96
C LEU A 21 -1.15 4.99 3.09
N ILE A 22 -1.48 3.74 3.41
CA ILE A 22 -2.49 2.96 2.68
C ILE A 22 -3.88 3.57 2.88
N VAL A 23 -4.17 4.08 4.07
CA VAL A 23 -5.44 4.76 4.38
C VAL A 23 -5.54 6.10 3.65
N LEU A 24 -4.47 6.89 3.67
CA LEU A 24 -4.46 8.25 3.10
C LEU A 24 -4.27 8.26 1.58
N LEU A 25 -3.34 7.45 1.08
CA LEU A 25 -2.94 7.40 -0.32
C LEU A 25 -2.55 5.97 -0.73
N PRO A 26 -3.54 5.11 -1.04
CA PRO A 26 -3.28 3.70 -1.36
C PRO A 26 -2.32 3.51 -2.55
N GLU A 27 -2.32 4.44 -3.49
CA GLU A 27 -1.43 4.46 -4.68
C GLU A 27 0.05 4.54 -4.31
N ALA A 28 0.40 5.22 -3.21
CA ALA A 28 1.76 5.30 -2.69
C ALA A 28 2.03 4.28 -1.58
N GLY A 29 1.01 3.94 -0.79
CA GLY A 29 1.12 3.00 0.32
C GLY A 29 1.48 1.58 -0.13
N ILE A 30 0.88 1.08 -1.21
CA ILE A 30 1.17 -0.29 -1.69
C ILE A 30 2.59 -0.42 -2.25
N PRO A 31 3.09 0.48 -3.12
CA PRO A 31 4.50 0.46 -3.53
C PRO A 31 5.48 0.59 -2.35
N ALA A 32 5.21 1.48 -1.40
CA ALA A 32 6.03 1.63 -0.19
C ALA A 32 6.04 0.36 0.67
N LEU A 33 4.91 -0.35 0.74
CA LEU A 33 4.79 -1.63 1.44
C LEU A 33 5.67 -2.71 0.78
N LEU A 34 5.65 -2.79 -0.55
CA LEU A 34 6.50 -3.71 -1.30
C LEU A 34 8.00 -3.40 -1.11
N VAL A 35 8.37 -2.11 -1.07
CA VAL A 35 9.75 -1.71 -0.76
C VAL A 35 10.14 -2.11 0.67
N SER A 36 9.26 -1.88 1.65
CA SER A 36 9.47 -2.29 3.04
C SER A 36 9.77 -3.79 3.15
N PHE A 37 8.91 -4.61 2.54
CA PHE A 37 9.10 -6.06 2.55
C PHE A 37 10.36 -6.48 1.81
N ARG A 38 10.73 -5.80 0.71
CA ARG A 38 11.97 -6.08 -0.02
C ARG A 38 13.22 -5.80 0.81
N LEU A 39 13.22 -4.75 1.62
CA LEU A 39 14.32 -4.44 2.55
C LEU A 39 14.37 -5.48 3.69
N LEU A 40 13.23 -5.86 4.25
CA LEU A 40 13.12 -6.85 5.32
C LEU A 40 13.42 -8.29 4.85
N ALA A 41 13.16 -8.61 3.59
CA ALA A 41 13.38 -9.94 3.01
C ALA A 41 14.85 -10.37 3.01
N VAL A 42 15.79 -9.43 3.11
CA VAL A 42 17.23 -9.73 3.26
C VAL A 42 17.53 -10.41 4.60
N GLU A 43 16.72 -10.13 5.62
CA GLU A 43 16.94 -10.61 6.99
C GLU A 43 15.89 -11.63 7.45
N ILE A 44 14.68 -11.60 6.89
CA ILE A 44 13.57 -12.39 7.41
C ILE A 44 12.73 -13.04 6.30
N ASP A 45 12.68 -14.37 6.32
CA ASP A 45 12.00 -15.17 5.29
C ASP A 45 10.49 -14.90 5.21
N TRP A 46 9.85 -14.52 6.32
CA TRP A 46 8.43 -14.17 6.29
C TRP A 46 8.18 -12.93 5.44
N ALA A 47 9.11 -11.97 5.42
CA ALA A 47 8.98 -10.75 4.63
C ALA A 47 9.11 -11.05 3.13
N ALA A 48 9.94 -12.03 2.75
CA ALA A 48 10.00 -12.54 1.38
C ALA A 48 8.67 -13.19 0.95
N ARG A 49 8.06 -14.00 1.82
CA ARG A 49 6.73 -14.60 1.55
C ARG A 49 5.63 -13.54 1.47
N ALA A 50 5.65 -12.55 2.36
CA ALA A 50 4.70 -11.45 2.36
C ALA A 50 4.82 -10.58 1.12
N TYR A 51 6.05 -10.29 0.68
CA TYR A 51 6.32 -9.61 -0.59
C TYR A 51 5.70 -10.37 -1.77
N ALA A 52 6.01 -11.65 -1.90
CA ALA A 52 5.53 -12.47 -3.03
C ALA A 52 4.00 -12.57 -3.07
N TRP A 53 3.35 -12.76 -1.93
CA TRP A 53 1.89 -12.80 -1.84
C TRP A 53 1.26 -11.44 -2.20
N THR A 54 1.82 -10.34 -1.67
CA THR A 54 1.30 -8.99 -1.91
C THR A 54 1.46 -8.59 -3.37
N ASP A 55 2.63 -8.86 -3.96
CA ASP A 55 2.93 -8.58 -5.37
C ASP A 55 2.03 -9.40 -6.31
N TRP A 56 1.85 -10.70 -6.05
CA TRP A 56 0.92 -11.55 -6.81
C TRP A 56 -0.52 -11.05 -6.72
N ARG A 57 -0.99 -10.69 -5.52
CA ARG A 57 -2.37 -10.23 -5.34
C ARG A 57 -2.61 -8.88 -6.02
N PHE A 58 -1.61 -7.99 -5.95
CA PHE A 58 -1.68 -6.67 -6.55
C PHE A 58 -1.65 -6.72 -8.07
N THR A 59 -0.77 -7.53 -8.67
CA THR A 59 -0.73 -7.76 -10.12
C THR A 59 -2.05 -8.36 -10.61
N GLN A 60 -2.60 -9.36 -9.92
CA GLN A 60 -3.90 -9.95 -10.25
C GLN A 60 -5.04 -8.91 -10.21
N MET A 61 -5.08 -8.06 -9.18
CA MET A 61 -6.09 -7.01 -9.04
C MET A 61 -5.95 -5.94 -10.13
N ARG A 62 -4.71 -5.53 -10.43
CA ARG A 62 -4.40 -4.57 -11.48
C ARG A 62 -4.80 -5.09 -12.85
N ASP A 63 -4.49 -6.34 -13.15
CA ASP A 63 -4.89 -6.97 -14.41
C ASP A 63 -6.41 -7.08 -14.54
N TRP A 64 -7.11 -7.45 -13.46
CA TRP A 64 -8.57 -7.44 -13.42
C TRP A 64 -9.14 -6.05 -13.69
N PHE A 65 -8.56 -5.01 -13.09
CA PHE A 65 -9.00 -3.62 -13.25
C PHE A 65 -8.77 -3.11 -14.68
N HIS A 66 -7.64 -3.42 -15.28
CA HIS A 66 -7.36 -3.05 -16.67
C HIS A 66 -8.23 -3.80 -17.69
N ARG A 67 -8.74 -4.98 -17.33
CA ARG A 67 -9.72 -5.72 -18.15
C ARG A 67 -11.15 -5.14 -18.05
N GLN A 68 -11.44 -4.25 -17.11
CA GLN A 68 -12.77 -3.65 -16.99
C GLN A 68 -13.04 -2.65 -18.12
N SER A 69 -14.32 -2.51 -18.50
CA SER A 69 -14.72 -1.49 -19.46
C SER A 69 -14.45 -0.08 -18.91
N GLY A 70 -14.24 0.89 -19.80
CA GLY A 70 -13.95 2.27 -19.40
C GLY A 70 -14.99 2.87 -18.44
N LEU A 71 -16.27 2.50 -18.58
CA LEU A 71 -17.34 2.92 -17.68
C LEU A 71 -17.22 2.32 -16.28
N VAL A 72 -16.97 1.02 -16.18
CA VAL A 72 -16.78 0.34 -14.89
C VAL A 72 -15.54 0.89 -14.19
N ARG A 73 -14.46 1.10 -14.94
CA ARG A 73 -13.23 1.71 -14.44
C ARG A 73 -13.48 3.13 -13.90
N ALA A 74 -14.21 3.96 -14.63
CA ALA A 74 -14.58 5.31 -14.20
C ALA A 74 -15.45 5.26 -12.94
N ALA A 75 -16.47 4.39 -12.90
CA ALA A 75 -17.34 4.24 -11.73
C ALA A 75 -16.55 3.83 -10.47
N ILE A 76 -15.59 2.90 -10.60
CA ILE A 76 -14.70 2.50 -9.51
C ILE A 76 -13.86 3.69 -9.03
N LEU A 77 -13.22 4.43 -9.95
CA LEU A 77 -12.39 5.59 -9.59
C LEU A 77 -13.22 6.71 -8.94
N THR A 78 -14.39 7.03 -9.49
CA THR A 78 -15.30 8.03 -8.93
C THR A 78 -15.81 7.59 -7.56
N GLY A 79 -16.19 6.32 -7.39
CA GLY A 79 -16.58 5.79 -6.09
C GLY A 79 -15.46 5.89 -5.05
N LEU A 80 -14.23 5.53 -5.43
CA LEU A 80 -13.06 5.65 -4.56
C LEU A 80 -12.79 7.11 -4.16
N LEU A 81 -12.90 8.03 -5.12
CA LEU A 81 -12.73 9.47 -4.88
C LEU A 81 -13.77 10.02 -3.91
N LEU A 82 -15.04 9.61 -4.06
CA LEU A 82 -16.12 10.01 -3.15
C LEU A 82 -15.91 9.48 -1.73
N VAL A 83 -15.46 8.23 -1.58
CA VAL A 83 -15.11 7.65 -0.28
C VAL A 83 -13.95 8.41 0.35
N ALA A 84 -12.90 8.73 -0.41
CA ALA A 84 -11.77 9.52 0.08
C ALA A 84 -12.22 10.92 0.54
N ALA A 85 -13.05 11.60 -0.25
CA ALA A 85 -13.61 12.90 0.12
C ALA A 85 -14.46 12.83 1.39
N ALA A 86 -15.26 11.78 1.56
CA ALA A 86 -16.07 11.56 2.76
C ALA A 86 -15.20 11.30 4.00
N LEU A 87 -14.12 10.52 3.88
CA LEU A 87 -13.18 10.27 4.97
C LEU A 87 -12.44 11.55 5.39
N VAL A 88 -11.99 12.36 4.42
CA VAL A 88 -11.35 13.65 4.71
C VAL A 88 -12.34 14.58 5.40
N TRP A 89 -13.59 14.64 4.92
CA TRP A 89 -14.63 15.43 5.54
C TRP A 89 -14.89 15.00 7.00
N TRP A 90 -15.01 13.70 7.26
CA TRP A 90 -15.15 13.15 8.60
C TRP A 90 -13.96 13.56 9.48
N LEU A 91 -12.74 13.31 9.03
CA LEU A 91 -11.54 13.60 9.79
C LEU A 91 -11.44 15.09 10.17
N VAL A 92 -11.76 15.99 9.24
CA VAL A 92 -11.81 17.44 9.51
C VAL A 92 -12.90 17.78 10.52
N TYR A 93 -14.08 17.17 10.41
CA TYR A 93 -15.18 17.40 11.36
C TYR A 93 -14.84 16.95 12.79
N GLU A 94 -14.10 15.85 12.96
CA GLU A 94 -13.64 15.43 14.30
C GLU A 94 -12.49 16.29 14.85
N LEU A 95 -11.74 16.98 14.00
CA LEU A 95 -10.59 17.81 14.38
C LEU A 95 -10.94 19.29 14.65
N VAL A 96 -12.14 19.75 14.26
CA VAL A 96 -12.64 21.13 14.44
C VAL A 96 -13.65 21.19 15.58
#